data_AF-A0A373RV58-F1
#
_entry.id   AF-A0A373RV58-F1
#
_cell.length_a   1.000
_cell.length_b   1.000
_cell.length_c   1.000
_cell.angle_alpha   90.00
_cell.angle_beta   90.00
_cell.angle_gamma   90.00
#
_symmetry.space_group_name_H-M   'P 1'
#
loop_
_entity.id
_entity.type
_entity.pdbx_description
1 polymer ?
#
loop_
_entity_poly.entity_id
_entity_poly.type
_entity_poly.pdbx_seq_one_letter_code
_entity_poly.pdbx_strand_id
1 'polypeptide(L)' 'MKNKKIKCDIYTRVSTTMQVDGYSLDAQKEKLKRYAEFQNMEIVNEYSDEGKSGK' A
#
# COMPACT_ATOMS: atom_id res chain seq x y z
N MET A 1 -27.09 -12.54 -7.86
CA MET A 1 -25.93 -12.12 -8.70
C MET A 1 -24.80 -11.77 -7.75
N LYS A 2 -23.62 -12.40 -7.86
CA LYS A 2 -22.47 -12.04 -7.01
C LYS A 2 -21.89 -10.73 -7.53
N ASN A 3 -22.12 -9.61 -6.82
CA ASN A 3 -21.40 -8.37 -7.07
C ASN A 3 -19.91 -8.64 -6.83
N LYS A 4 -19.15 -8.87 -7.91
CA LYS A 4 -17.70 -9.02 -7.82
C LYS A 4 -17.11 -7.65 -7.51
N LYS A 5 -16.38 -7.55 -6.40
CA LYS A 5 -15.56 -6.39 -6.09
C LYS A 5 -14.44 -6.28 -7.13
N ILE A 6 -14.05 -5.05 -7.44
CA ILE A 6 -12.87 -4.80 -8.26
C ILE A 6 -11.65 -5.18 -7.43
N LYS A 7 -10.79 -6.04 -7.98
CA LYS A 7 -9.56 -6.47 -7.33
C LYS A 7 -8.46 -5.42 -7.54
N CYS A 8 -7.67 -5.14 -6.50
CA CYS A 8 -6.50 -4.27 -6.59
C CYS A 8 -5.34 -4.80 -5.75
N ASP A 9 -4.14 -4.32 -6.07
CA ASP A 9 -2.94 -4.52 -5.29
C ASP A 9 -2.46 -3.18 -4.73
N ILE A 10 -1.83 -3.21 -3.55
CA ILE A 10 -1.19 -2.05 -2.94
C ILE A 10 0.32 -2.16 -3.16
N TYR A 11 0.94 -1.08 -3.64
CA TYR A 11 2.39 -0.96 -3.75
C TYR A 11 2.85 0.32 -3.06
N THR A 12 3.80 0.20 -2.13
CA THR A 12 4.37 1.32 -1.36
C THR A 12 5.89 1.32 -1.48
N ARG A 13 6.51 2.51 -1.48
CA ARG A 13 7.96 2.64 -1.64
C ARG A 13 8.48 3.88 -0.91
N VAL A 14 9.67 3.77 -0.36
CA VAL A 14 10.50 4.94 0.02
C VAL A 14 11.83 4.90 -0.73
N SER A 15 12.41 6.06 -1.01
CA SER A 15 13.71 6.15 -1.71
C SER A 15 14.89 5.96 -0.76
N THR A 16 14.71 6.25 0.52
CA THR A 16 15.72 6.13 1.58
C THR A 16 15.08 5.61 2.86
N THR A 17 15.86 4.95 3.71
CA THR A 17 15.39 4.47 5.02
C THR A 17 14.97 5.62 5.95
N MET A 18 15.62 6.80 5.85
CA MET A 18 15.22 8.01 6.61
C MET A 18 13.79 8.46 6.33
N GLN A 19 13.25 8.18 5.14
CA GLN A 19 11.87 8.53 4.80
C GLN A 19 10.84 7.59 5.43
N VAL A 20 11.24 6.41 5.90
CA VAL A 20 10.35 5.51 6.66
C VAL A 20 9.91 6.19 7.96
N ASP A 21 10.78 6.98 8.59
CA ASP A 21 10.45 7.67 9.84
C ASP A 21 9.69 8.99 9.60
N GLY A 22 9.91 9.66 8.47
CA GLY A 22 9.30 10.96 8.13
C GLY A 22 7.97 10.89 7.35
N TYR A 23 7.76 9.84 6.55
CA TYR A 23 6.53 9.56 5.81
C TYR A 23 6.35 8.04 5.75
N SER A 24 5.95 7.49 6.90
CA SER A 24 5.97 6.04 7.11
C SER A 24 5.20 5.28 6.03
N LEU A 25 5.77 4.15 5.63
CA LEU A 25 5.12 3.22 4.72
C LEU A 25 3.74 2.79 5.26
N ASP A 26 3.62 2.72 6.58
CA ASP A 26 2.34 2.45 7.25
C ASP A 26 1.31 3.55 6.98
N ALA A 27 1.69 4.83 7.04
CA ALA A 27 0.78 5.93 6.72
C ALA A 27 0.34 5.90 5.24
N GLN A 28 1.25 5.52 4.33
CA GLN A 28 0.92 5.32 2.91
C GLN A 28 -0.06 4.16 2.72
N LYS A 29 0.22 3.03 3.36
CA LYS A 29 -0.58 1.79 3.31
C LYS A 29 -1.99 2.03 3.85
N GLU A 30 -2.12 2.68 5.00
CA GLU A 30 -3.40 3.04 5.59
C GLU A 30 -4.25 3.94 4.67
N LYS A 31 -3.62 4.94 4.04
CA LYS A 31 -4.32 5.81 3.09
C LYS A 31 -4.86 5.03 1.89
N LEU A 32 -4.07 4.10 1.35
CA LEU A 32 -4.47 3.25 0.21
C LEU A 32 -5.56 2.25 0.60
N LYS A 33 -5.49 1.67 1.81
CA LYS A 33 -6.53 0.79 2.35
C LYS A 33 -7.87 1.50 2.48
N ARG A 34 -7.89 2.70 3.06
CA ARG A 34 -9.11 3.52 3.18
C ARG A 34 -9.70 3.88 1.82
N TYR A 35 -8.84 4.16 0.83
CA TYR A 35 -9.30 4.41 -0.53
C TYR A 35 -9.93 3.17 -1.17
N ALA A 36 -9.30 2.01 -1.05
CA ALA A 36 -9.84 0.75 -1.57
C ALA A 36 -11.17 0.39 -0.91
N GLU A 37 -11.29 0.58 0.40
CA GLU A 37 -12.55 0.40 1.14
C GLU A 37 -13.64 1.36 0.64
N PHE A 38 -13.33 2.65 0.52
CA PHE A 38 -14.24 3.67 0.00
C PHE A 38 -14.72 3.36 -1.42
N GLN A 39 -13.87 2.78 -2.26
CA GLN A 39 -14.19 2.36 -3.63
C GLN A 39 -14.81 0.96 -3.73
N ASN A 40 -15.06 0.29 -2.59
CA ASN A 40 -15.57 -1.08 -2.52
C ASN A 40 -14.71 -2.08 -3.34
N MET A 41 -13.40 -1.91 -3.27
CA MET A 41 -12.42 -2.79 -3.89
C MET A 41 -12.02 -3.93 -2.94
N GLU A 42 -11.45 -4.99 -3.50
CA GLU A 42 -10.85 -6.12 -2.79
C GLU A 42 -9.34 -6.05 -2.98
N ILE A 43 -8.61 -5.78 -1.90
CA ILE A 43 -7.14 -5.81 -1.91
C ILE A 43 -6.70 -7.28 -1.93
N VAL A 44 -5.94 -7.68 -2.96
CA VAL A 44 -5.49 -9.06 -3.16
C VAL A 44 -4.06 -9.25 -2.70
N ASN A 45 -3.18 -8.28 -2.98
CA ASN A 45 -1.78 -8.30 -2.57
C ASN A 45 -1.30 -6.94 -2.06
N GLU A 46 -0.27 -6.97 -1.23
CA GLU A 46 0.42 -5.78 -0.74
C GLU A 46 1.94 -5.97 -0.91
N TYR A 47 2.59 -5.00 -1.54
CA TYR A 47 4.03 -4.98 -1.84
C TYR A 47 4.66 -3.70 -1.28
N SER A 48 5.88 -3.81 -0.75
CA SER A 48 6.58 -2.69 -0.14
C SER A 48 8.08 -2.72 -0.45
N ASP A 49 8.60 -1.61 -0.97
CA ASP A 49 10.04 -1.36 -1.10
C ASP A 49 10.50 -0.39 -0.01
N GLU A 50 11.07 -0.94 1.06
CA GLU A 50 11.44 -0.19 2.28
C GLU A 50 12.73 0.64 2.16
N GLY A 51 13.24 0.86 0.94
CA GLY A 51 14.51 1.56 0.74
C GLY A 51 15.72 0.84 1.37
N LYS A 52 15.58 -0.46 1.69
CA LYS A 52 16.68 -1.32 2.12
C LYS A 52 17.65 -1.49 0.95
N SER A 53 18.69 -0.67 0.93
CA SER A 53 19.86 -0.89 0.08
C SER A 53 20.38 -2.30 0.35
N GLY A 54 20.41 -3.14 -0.68
CA GLY A 54 21.07 -4.45 -0.62
C GLY A 54 22.55 -4.22 -0.35
N LYS A 55 22.97 -4.46 0.88
CA LYS A 55 24.36 -4.40 1.30
C LYS A 55 24.81 -5.79 1.71
#